data_AF-A0A6L5WIU6-F1
#
_entry.id   AF-A0A6L5WIU6-F1
#
_cell.length_a   1.000
_cell.length_b   1.000
_cell.length_c   1.000
_cell.angle_alpha   90.00
_cell.angle_beta   90.00
_cell.angle_gamma   90.00
#
_symmetry.space_group_name_H-M   'P 1'
#
loop_
_entity.id
_entity.type
_entity.pdbx_description
1 polymer ?
#
loop_
_entity_poly.entity_id
_entity_poly.type
_entity_poly.pdbx_seq_one_letter_code
_entity_poly.pdbx_strand_id
1 'polypeptide(L)'
;MKDIFYNFFYACFKLLHNFKLQIKHLFKMLFDSKFKKICWIIFAVVIILCVSFIRTVPNYSKKYGFEIVHLWDYNKYNQGYCLAENKILDKEELYKRAIGEYLDKQLKIDKMIDEWRADNYGSRWKSEMEIGYYELDSEINLNNWLEKIKNYYMDLYIPVENTDYDLNIREKATSKLLFEKLKIIKINPMKYININFNNFGNITAGFDKPILFVTYGLWNSKILLDNVAIFENDKLVGGYKFYFDYSFSKYNNFMRDIFYDKEKEKYELEKSKLVKSNKSYPNVKIDNCGNINYDIENEFIMAREAKGG
;
A
#
# COMPACT_ATOMS: atom_id res chain seq x y z
N MET A 1 23.85 37.03 -15.64
CA MET A 1 22.69 36.69 -14.77
C MET A 1 22.63 37.51 -13.46
N LYS A 2 23.57 38.44 -13.19
CA LYS A 2 23.53 39.32 -11.99
C LYS A 2 22.91 40.71 -12.24
N ASP A 3 22.84 41.18 -13.49
CA ASP A 3 22.31 42.52 -13.81
C ASP A 3 20.78 42.62 -13.92
N ILE A 4 20.10 41.48 -14.11
CA ILE A 4 18.63 41.43 -14.16
C ILE A 4 18.04 41.55 -12.74
N PHE A 5 18.72 41.01 -11.73
CA PHE A 5 18.28 41.08 -10.33
C PHE A 5 18.37 42.50 -9.75
N TYR A 6 19.39 43.28 -10.13
CA TYR A 6 19.56 44.64 -9.62
C TYR A 6 18.52 45.61 -10.21
N ASN A 7 18.21 45.49 -11.50
CA ASN A 7 17.17 46.30 -12.15
C ASN A 7 15.76 45.93 -11.70
N PHE A 8 15.49 44.65 -11.36
CA PHE A 8 14.22 44.23 -10.79
C PHE A 8 14.02 44.75 -9.36
N PHE A 9 15.06 44.72 -8.52
CA PHE A 9 15.02 45.31 -7.18
C PHE A 9 14.88 46.83 -7.21
N TYR A 10 15.55 47.53 -8.13
CA TYR A 10 15.45 48.98 -8.26
C TYR A 10 14.06 49.42 -8.78
N ALA A 11 13.46 48.67 -9.70
CA ALA A 11 12.09 48.89 -10.17
C ALA A 11 11.06 48.62 -9.06
N CYS A 12 11.22 47.55 -8.28
CA CYS A 12 10.40 47.27 -7.10
C CYS A 12 10.55 48.33 -6.00
N PHE A 13 11.75 48.85 -5.77
CA PHE A 13 12.00 49.91 -4.77
C PHE A 13 11.38 51.25 -5.19
N LYS A 14 11.40 51.58 -6.49
CA LYS A 14 10.77 52.78 -7.05
C LYS A 14 9.23 52.69 -7.04
N LEU A 15 8.67 51.50 -7.26
CA LEU A 15 7.24 51.20 -7.06
C LEU A 15 6.83 51.30 -5.59
N LEU A 16 7.65 50.77 -4.66
CA LEU A 16 7.45 50.88 -3.20
C LEU A 16 7.55 52.32 -2.69
N HIS A 17 8.42 53.14 -3.26
CA HIS A 17 8.57 54.55 -2.88
C HIS A 17 7.35 55.40 -3.32
N ASN A 18 6.76 55.13 -4.48
CA ASN A 18 5.51 55.77 -4.92
C ASN A 18 4.27 55.24 -4.18
N PHE A 19 4.28 54.02 -3.66
CA PHE A 19 3.22 53.48 -2.80
C PHE A 19 3.22 54.08 -1.38
N LYS A 20 4.34 54.67 -0.93
CA LYS A 20 4.53 55.16 0.44
C LYS A 20 3.62 56.34 0.82
N LEU A 21 3.16 57.12 -0.17
CA LEU A 21 2.22 58.24 0.04
C LEU A 21 0.76 57.80 0.12
N GLN A 22 0.36 56.73 -0.60
CA GLN A 22 -0.98 56.13 -0.45
C GLN A 22 -1.08 55.21 0.77
N ILE A 23 0.00 54.51 1.14
CA ILE A 23 0.06 53.67 2.35
C ILE A 23 -0.11 54.50 3.61
N LYS A 24 0.43 55.74 3.69
CA LYS A 24 0.31 56.56 4.91
C LYS A 24 -1.15 56.97 5.17
N HIS A 25 -1.92 57.22 4.11
CA HIS A 25 -3.36 57.48 4.21
C HIS A 25 -4.14 56.20 4.50
N LEU A 26 -3.78 55.07 3.87
CA LEU A 26 -4.37 53.75 4.15
C LEU A 26 -4.10 53.27 5.59
N PHE A 27 -2.89 53.47 6.10
CA PHE A 27 -2.48 53.16 7.48
C PHE A 27 -3.18 54.08 8.47
N LYS A 28 -3.31 55.38 8.17
CA LYS A 28 -4.06 56.31 9.02
C LYS A 28 -5.56 55.98 9.05
N MET A 29 -6.12 55.49 7.93
CA MET A 29 -7.49 54.95 7.86
C MET A 29 -7.63 53.64 8.63
N LEU A 30 -6.69 52.70 8.51
CA LEU A 30 -6.67 51.42 9.24
C LEU A 30 -6.55 51.59 10.77
N PHE A 31 -5.98 52.71 11.23
CA PHE A 31 -5.89 53.08 12.65
C PHE A 31 -7.04 53.98 13.16
N ASP A 32 -8.00 54.34 12.30
CA ASP A 32 -9.24 54.97 12.75
C ASP A 32 -10.14 53.90 13.40
N SER A 33 -10.61 54.18 14.62
CA SER A 33 -11.39 53.25 15.44
C SER A 33 -12.67 52.74 14.77
N LYS A 34 -13.26 53.55 13.86
CA LYS A 34 -14.43 53.18 13.05
C LYS A 34 -14.06 52.25 11.90
N PHE A 35 -12.96 52.50 11.20
CA PHE A 35 -12.52 51.68 10.07
C PHE A 35 -12.01 50.32 10.52
N LYS A 36 -11.31 50.26 11.66
CA LYS A 36 -10.86 49.01 12.29
C LYS A 36 -12.03 48.09 12.66
N LYS A 37 -13.16 48.65 13.13
CA LYS A 37 -14.39 47.88 13.38
C LYS A 37 -15.00 47.33 12.09
N ILE A 38 -15.02 48.13 11.02
CA ILE A 38 -15.53 47.67 9.71
C ILE A 38 -14.66 46.54 9.14
N CYS A 39 -13.33 46.67 9.20
CA CYS A 39 -12.42 45.59 8.79
C CYS A 39 -12.63 44.32 9.61
N TRP A 40 -12.83 44.44 10.92
CA TRP A 40 -13.12 43.28 11.79
C TRP A 40 -14.47 42.63 11.48
N ILE A 41 -15.51 43.42 11.18
CA ILE A 41 -16.82 42.91 10.79
C ILE A 41 -16.72 42.18 9.44
N ILE A 42 -16.04 42.76 8.45
CA ILE A 42 -15.82 42.12 7.15
C ILE A 42 -15.04 40.81 7.33
N PHE A 43 -13.97 40.84 8.14
CA PHE A 43 -13.17 39.65 8.43
C PHE A 43 -13.99 38.54 9.12
N ALA A 44 -14.81 38.90 10.12
CA ALA A 44 -15.70 37.97 10.79
C ALA A 44 -16.75 37.38 9.84
N VAL A 45 -17.36 38.21 8.99
CA VAL A 45 -18.32 37.76 7.97
C VAL A 45 -17.65 36.82 6.96
N VAL A 46 -16.44 37.15 6.49
CA VAL A 46 -15.68 36.27 5.58
C VAL A 46 -15.35 34.94 6.25
N ILE A 47 -14.93 34.93 7.52
CA ILE A 47 -14.69 33.69 8.26
C ILE A 47 -15.97 32.85 8.38
N ILE A 48 -17.09 33.47 8.74
CA ILE A 48 -18.38 32.78 8.88
C ILE A 48 -18.83 32.20 7.54
N LEU A 49 -18.65 32.93 6.44
CA LEU A 49 -18.93 32.44 5.08
C LEU A 49 -17.99 31.30 4.70
N CYS A 50 -16.68 31.41 4.96
CA CYS A 50 -15.74 30.33 4.73
C CYS A 50 -16.11 29.07 5.52
N VAL A 51 -16.46 29.19 6.79
CA VAL A 51 -16.84 28.05 7.64
C VAL A 51 -18.20 27.46 7.25
N SER A 52 -19.14 28.26 6.74
CA SER A 52 -20.47 27.77 6.36
C SER A 52 -20.48 27.02 5.02
N PHE A 53 -19.66 27.46 4.05
CA PHE A 53 -19.70 26.94 2.67
C PHE A 53 -18.60 25.94 2.32
N ILE A 54 -17.54 25.86 3.12
CA ILE A 54 -16.41 24.98 2.86
C ILE A 54 -16.45 23.79 3.81
N ARG A 55 -16.24 22.59 3.28
CA ARG A 55 -16.21 21.31 4.00
C ARG A 55 -14.95 20.54 3.59
N THR A 56 -14.58 19.53 4.37
CA THR A 56 -13.49 18.61 4.05
C THR A 56 -14.05 17.24 3.74
N VAL A 57 -13.57 16.60 2.69
CA VAL A 57 -13.90 15.22 2.34
C VAL A 57 -12.62 14.38 2.26
N PRO A 58 -12.67 13.07 2.56
CA PRO A 58 -11.57 12.17 2.27
C PRO A 58 -11.16 12.23 0.80
N ASN A 59 -9.86 12.36 0.57
CA ASN A 59 -9.23 12.23 -0.73
C ASN A 59 -7.81 11.69 -0.50
N TYR A 60 -7.69 10.36 -0.50
CA TYR A 60 -6.44 9.70 -0.12
C TYR A 60 -5.37 9.72 -1.21
N SER A 61 -5.71 10.24 -2.40
CA SER A 61 -4.71 10.58 -3.43
C SER A 61 -3.88 11.83 -3.07
N LYS A 62 -4.35 12.66 -2.13
CA LYS A 62 -3.66 13.88 -1.69
C LYS A 62 -2.74 13.60 -0.50
N LYS A 63 -1.68 14.42 -0.37
CA LYS A 63 -0.69 14.33 0.72
C LYS A 63 -1.30 14.28 2.12
N TYR A 64 -2.37 15.05 2.36
CA TYR A 64 -3.01 15.14 3.68
C TYR A 64 -4.21 14.19 3.84
N GLY A 65 -4.55 13.41 2.81
CA GLY A 65 -5.67 12.48 2.85
C GLY A 65 -7.06 13.13 2.79
N PHE A 66 -7.15 14.44 2.55
CA PHE A 66 -8.41 15.16 2.41
C PHE A 66 -8.33 16.26 1.36
N GLU A 67 -9.49 16.68 0.89
CA GLU A 67 -9.68 17.83 0.01
C GLU A 67 -10.71 18.78 0.61
N ILE A 68 -10.47 20.07 0.41
CA ILE A 68 -11.36 21.15 0.83
C ILE A 68 -12.32 21.45 -0.32
N VAL A 69 -13.62 21.30 -0.09
CA VAL A 69 -14.66 21.36 -1.12
C VAL A 69 -15.81 22.28 -0.70
N HIS A 70 -16.59 22.74 -1.68
CA HIS A 70 -17.81 23.49 -1.41
C HIS A 70 -18.96 22.59 -0.94
N LEU A 71 -20.00 23.18 -0.35
CA LEU A 71 -21.17 22.46 0.17
C LEU A 71 -21.83 21.52 -0.86
N TRP A 72 -21.88 21.92 -2.14
CA TRP A 72 -22.47 21.11 -3.20
C TRP A 72 -21.68 19.82 -3.46
N ASP A 73 -20.37 19.92 -3.53
CA ASP A 73 -19.48 18.76 -3.73
C ASP A 73 -19.44 17.89 -2.47
N TYR A 74 -19.53 18.47 -1.28
CA TYR A 74 -19.70 17.72 -0.04
C TYR A 74 -20.98 16.87 -0.06
N ASN A 75 -22.09 17.43 -0.54
CA ASN A 75 -23.34 16.69 -0.66
C ASN A 75 -23.24 15.57 -1.70
N LYS A 76 -22.59 15.80 -2.85
CA LYS A 76 -22.30 14.75 -3.83
C LYS A 76 -21.43 13.65 -3.24
N TYR A 77 -20.38 14.00 -2.51
CA TYR A 77 -19.51 13.04 -1.84
C TYR A 77 -20.31 12.15 -0.88
N ASN A 78 -21.20 12.72 -0.08
CA ASN A 78 -22.05 11.94 0.84
C ASN A 78 -23.07 11.04 0.12
N GLN A 79 -23.33 11.27 -1.17
CA GLN A 79 -24.12 10.40 -2.03
C GLN A 79 -23.29 9.26 -2.66
N GLY A 80 -21.98 9.19 -2.38
CA GLY A 80 -21.07 8.17 -2.93
C GLY A 80 -20.33 8.58 -4.20
N TYR A 81 -20.37 9.85 -4.59
CA TYR A 81 -19.63 10.31 -5.78
C TYR A 81 -18.13 10.29 -5.53
N CYS A 82 -17.39 9.77 -6.50
CA CYS A 82 -15.99 10.15 -6.71
C CYS A 82 -15.98 11.55 -7.32
N LEU A 83 -15.54 12.55 -6.56
CA LEU A 83 -15.57 13.95 -7.01
C LEU A 83 -14.66 14.22 -8.20
N ALA A 84 -13.52 13.53 -8.30
CA ALA A 84 -12.57 13.69 -9.40
C ALA A 84 -13.16 13.28 -10.77
N GLU A 85 -14.07 12.31 -10.77
CA GLU A 85 -14.70 11.77 -12.00
C GLU A 85 -16.17 12.19 -12.14
N ASN A 86 -16.73 12.87 -11.12
CA ASN A 86 -18.12 13.29 -11.05
C ASN A 86 -19.11 12.16 -11.39
N LYS A 87 -18.81 10.93 -10.95
CA LYS A 87 -19.68 9.75 -11.02
C LYS A 87 -19.61 8.93 -9.73
N ILE A 88 -20.63 8.11 -9.49
CA ILE A 88 -20.55 7.03 -8.51
C ILE A 88 -19.83 5.86 -9.19
N LEU A 89 -18.75 5.36 -8.58
CA LEU A 89 -18.06 4.18 -9.08
C LEU A 89 -18.91 2.93 -8.80
N ASP A 90 -18.90 1.98 -9.74
CA ASP A 90 -19.44 0.67 -9.43
C ASP A 90 -18.55 -0.01 -8.35
N LYS A 91 -19.14 -0.93 -7.59
CA LYS A 91 -18.44 -1.56 -6.47
C LYS A 91 -17.22 -2.36 -6.93
N GLU A 92 -17.28 -2.99 -8.10
CA GLU A 92 -16.19 -3.80 -8.60
C GLU A 92 -14.99 -2.92 -8.98
N GLU A 93 -15.23 -1.83 -9.72
CA GLU A 93 -14.25 -0.80 -10.04
C GLU A 93 -13.65 -0.20 -8.76
N LEU A 94 -14.48 0.16 -7.79
CA LEU A 94 -14.04 0.71 -6.50
C LEU A 94 -13.07 -0.22 -5.77
N TYR A 95 -13.45 -1.49 -5.58
CA TYR A 95 -12.62 -2.44 -4.83
C TYR A 95 -11.40 -2.88 -5.61
N LYS A 96 -11.46 -2.99 -6.96
CA LYS A 96 -10.29 -3.26 -7.81
C LYS A 96 -9.24 -2.15 -7.69
N ARG A 97 -9.65 -0.89 -7.69
CA ARG A 97 -8.75 0.25 -7.45
C ARG A 97 -8.11 0.16 -6.07
N ALA A 98 -8.91 -0.09 -5.04
CA ALA A 98 -8.43 -0.13 -3.66
C ALA A 98 -7.41 -1.26 -3.40
N ILE A 99 -7.69 -2.49 -3.85
CA ILE A 99 -6.72 -3.59 -3.74
C ILE A 99 -5.48 -3.35 -4.60
N GLY A 100 -5.66 -2.78 -5.81
CA GLY A 100 -4.53 -2.46 -6.68
C GLY A 100 -3.58 -1.46 -6.03
N GLU A 101 -4.11 -0.35 -5.52
CA GLU A 101 -3.30 0.63 -4.80
C GLU A 101 -2.65 0.03 -3.54
N TYR A 102 -3.35 -0.84 -2.81
CA TYR A 102 -2.79 -1.52 -1.63
C TYR A 102 -1.59 -2.40 -2.00
N LEU A 103 -1.71 -3.20 -3.05
CA LEU A 103 -0.63 -4.07 -3.52
C LEU A 103 0.57 -3.24 -4.02
N ASP A 104 0.34 -2.15 -4.77
CA ASP A 104 1.41 -1.25 -5.21
C ASP A 104 2.15 -0.61 -4.02
N LYS A 105 1.42 -0.17 -2.99
CA LYS A 105 2.02 0.39 -1.78
C LYS A 105 2.80 -0.67 -0.99
N GLN A 106 2.29 -1.90 -0.88
CA GLN A 106 3.02 -3.02 -0.26
C GLN A 106 4.32 -3.34 -0.99
N LEU A 107 4.28 -3.42 -2.33
CA LEU A 107 5.47 -3.61 -3.16
C LEU A 107 6.51 -2.52 -2.92
N LYS A 108 6.08 -1.26 -2.83
CA LYS A 108 6.97 -0.13 -2.54
C LYS A 108 7.60 -0.24 -1.15
N ILE A 109 6.82 -0.58 -0.11
CA ILE A 109 7.33 -0.76 1.24
C ILE A 109 8.38 -1.88 1.27
N ASP A 110 8.10 -3.03 0.67
CA ASP A 110 9.04 -4.15 0.68
C ASP A 110 10.36 -3.76 -0.03
N LYS A 111 10.30 -3.03 -1.15
CA LYS A 111 11.51 -2.49 -1.81
C LYS A 111 12.29 -1.54 -0.90
N MET A 112 11.61 -0.62 -0.23
CA MET A 112 12.24 0.32 0.71
C MET A 112 12.92 -0.42 1.89
N ILE A 113 12.28 -1.47 2.43
CA ILE A 113 12.86 -2.28 3.50
C ILE A 113 14.10 -3.02 3.00
N ASP A 114 14.05 -3.58 1.80
CA ASP A 114 15.16 -4.35 1.22
C ASP A 114 16.39 -3.48 0.96
N GLU A 115 16.19 -2.30 0.36
CA GLU A 115 17.23 -1.29 0.18
C GLU A 115 17.83 -0.86 1.53
N TRP A 116 16.97 -0.53 2.50
CA TRP A 116 17.42 -0.13 3.84
C TRP A 116 18.26 -1.24 4.53
N ARG A 117 17.85 -2.51 4.43
CA ARG A 117 18.61 -3.64 5.00
C ARG A 117 19.96 -3.81 4.33
N ALA A 118 20.03 -3.66 3.01
CA ALA A 118 21.28 -3.75 2.26
C ALA A 118 22.25 -2.62 2.68
N ASP A 119 21.73 -1.40 2.86
CA ASP A 119 22.54 -0.24 3.26
C ASP A 119 23.05 -0.33 4.70
N ASN A 120 22.27 -0.92 5.62
CA ASN A 120 22.63 -0.96 7.05
C ASN A 120 23.38 -2.24 7.45
N TYR A 121 23.10 -3.38 6.82
CA TYR A 121 23.69 -4.68 7.20
C TYR A 121 24.58 -5.30 6.12
N GLY A 122 24.67 -4.66 4.94
CA GLY A 122 25.45 -5.09 3.79
C GLY A 122 24.63 -5.82 2.72
N SER A 123 25.20 -5.90 1.51
CA SER A 123 24.53 -6.42 0.29
C SER A 123 23.97 -7.84 0.43
N ARG A 124 24.56 -8.67 1.31
CA ARG A 124 24.06 -10.02 1.62
C ARG A 124 22.66 -10.06 2.22
N TRP A 125 22.13 -8.94 2.69
CA TRP A 125 20.79 -8.86 3.28
C TRP A 125 19.72 -8.40 2.30
N LYS A 126 20.15 -8.05 1.08
CA LYS A 126 19.26 -7.76 -0.03
C LYS A 126 18.61 -9.06 -0.50
N SER A 127 17.37 -8.98 -0.98
CA SER A 127 16.73 -10.10 -1.64
C SER A 127 17.57 -10.56 -2.83
N GLU A 128 17.82 -11.88 -2.92
CA GLU A 128 18.51 -12.49 -4.06
C GLU A 128 17.69 -12.41 -5.35
N MET A 129 16.40 -12.18 -5.19
CA MET A 129 15.43 -12.06 -6.26
C MET A 129 14.88 -10.64 -6.32
N GLU A 130 14.48 -10.21 -7.51
CA GLU A 130 13.79 -8.92 -7.61
C GLU A 130 12.44 -9.00 -6.87
N ILE A 131 12.23 -8.09 -5.92
CA ILE A 131 10.96 -7.95 -5.20
C ILE A 131 9.86 -7.61 -6.20
N GLY A 132 8.82 -8.44 -6.21
CA GLY A 132 7.76 -8.36 -7.20
C GLY A 132 6.82 -9.55 -7.16
N TYR A 133 5.87 -9.52 -8.08
CA TYR A 133 4.86 -10.54 -8.25
C TYR A 133 5.23 -11.47 -9.40
N TYR A 134 5.04 -12.76 -9.18
CA TYR A 134 5.37 -13.80 -10.12
C TYR A 134 4.19 -14.76 -10.26
N GLU A 135 3.86 -15.13 -11.48
CA GLU A 135 3.00 -16.28 -11.71
C GLU A 135 3.78 -17.57 -11.47
N LEU A 136 3.05 -18.60 -11.04
CA LEU A 136 3.57 -19.96 -10.89
C LEU A 136 3.28 -20.78 -12.15
N ASP A 137 3.87 -21.97 -12.23
CA ASP A 137 3.58 -22.98 -13.25
C ASP A 137 2.05 -23.11 -13.47
N SER A 138 1.64 -23.14 -14.73
CA SER A 138 0.24 -23.27 -15.17
C SER A 138 -0.51 -24.47 -14.57
N GLU A 139 0.20 -25.51 -14.15
CA GLU A 139 -0.41 -26.67 -13.51
C GLU A 139 -0.72 -26.45 -12.01
N ILE A 140 -0.31 -25.32 -11.42
CA ILE A 140 -0.57 -24.91 -10.05
C ILE A 140 -1.78 -23.95 -10.04
N ASN A 141 -2.84 -24.33 -9.34
CA ASN A 141 -4.10 -23.59 -9.25
C ASN A 141 -4.60 -23.50 -7.79
N LEU A 142 -5.67 -22.73 -7.57
CA LEU A 142 -6.23 -22.46 -6.24
C LEU A 142 -6.65 -23.72 -5.46
N ASN A 143 -6.88 -24.86 -6.13
CA ASN A 143 -7.29 -26.10 -5.48
C ASN A 143 -6.12 -27.00 -5.09
N ASN A 144 -5.00 -26.94 -5.81
CA ASN A 144 -3.86 -27.85 -5.63
C ASN A 144 -2.56 -27.16 -5.19
N TRP A 145 -2.57 -25.84 -4.99
CA TRP A 145 -1.35 -25.05 -4.74
C TRP A 145 -0.51 -25.59 -3.57
N LEU A 146 -1.14 -25.85 -2.42
CA LEU A 146 -0.43 -26.24 -1.21
C LEU A 146 0.22 -27.62 -1.38
N GLU A 147 -0.53 -28.57 -1.95
CA GLU A 147 -0.04 -29.93 -2.20
C GLU A 147 1.13 -29.93 -3.20
N LYS A 148 1.01 -29.22 -4.32
CA LYS A 148 2.09 -29.14 -5.31
C LYS A 148 3.35 -28.50 -4.74
N ILE A 149 3.19 -27.37 -4.05
CA ILE A 149 4.32 -26.65 -3.44
C ILE A 149 4.99 -27.50 -2.37
N LYS A 150 4.20 -28.17 -1.52
CA LYS A 150 4.70 -29.14 -0.55
C LYS A 150 5.53 -30.22 -1.23
N ASN A 151 4.99 -30.87 -2.26
CA ASN A 151 5.68 -31.97 -2.95
C ASN A 151 7.01 -31.50 -3.57
N TYR A 152 7.02 -30.34 -4.24
CA TYR A 152 8.25 -29.78 -4.81
C TYR A 152 9.27 -29.35 -3.74
N TYR A 153 8.80 -28.74 -2.66
CA TYR A 153 9.66 -28.36 -1.54
C TYR A 153 10.27 -29.60 -0.89
N MET A 154 9.47 -30.61 -0.56
CA MET A 154 9.92 -31.81 0.15
C MET A 154 10.89 -32.67 -0.68
N ASP A 155 10.68 -32.79 -1.99
CA ASP A 155 11.59 -33.44 -2.94
C ASP A 155 13.02 -32.85 -2.88
N LEU A 156 13.12 -31.53 -2.65
CA LEU A 156 14.39 -30.82 -2.57
C LEU A 156 14.91 -30.70 -1.13
N TYR A 157 14.04 -30.67 -0.13
CA TYR A 157 14.41 -30.53 1.27
C TYR A 157 15.10 -31.79 1.83
N ILE A 158 14.59 -32.99 1.52
CA ILE A 158 15.13 -34.25 2.06
C ILE A 158 16.62 -34.42 1.72
N PRO A 159 17.08 -34.19 0.46
CA PRO A 159 18.50 -34.21 0.15
C PRO A 159 19.32 -33.15 0.92
N VAL A 160 18.80 -31.93 1.07
CA VAL A 160 19.50 -30.82 1.76
C VAL A 160 19.67 -31.14 3.25
N GLU A 161 18.64 -31.67 3.91
CA GLU A 161 18.68 -32.00 5.34
C GLU A 161 19.76 -33.03 5.70
N ASN A 162 20.01 -33.97 4.79
CA ASN A 162 20.98 -35.06 4.97
C ASN A 162 22.44 -34.67 4.65
N THR A 163 22.68 -33.41 4.28
CA THR A 163 24.03 -32.89 4.01
C THR A 163 24.52 -32.00 5.15
N ASP A 164 25.84 -31.93 5.36
CA ASP A 164 26.43 -30.90 6.22
C ASP A 164 26.04 -29.52 5.71
N TYR A 165 25.81 -28.57 6.63
CA TYR A 165 25.25 -27.25 6.31
C TYR A 165 26.10 -26.51 5.25
N ASP A 166 25.66 -26.56 3.99
CA ASP A 166 26.31 -25.93 2.83
C ASP A 166 25.35 -24.95 2.15
N LEU A 167 25.76 -23.68 2.11
CA LEU A 167 25.00 -22.60 1.47
C LEU A 167 24.84 -22.83 -0.03
N ASN A 168 25.85 -23.37 -0.72
CA ASN A 168 25.80 -23.61 -2.16
C ASN A 168 24.74 -24.66 -2.52
N ILE A 169 24.59 -25.69 -1.69
CA ILE A 169 23.56 -26.73 -1.87
C ILE A 169 22.16 -26.12 -1.74
N ARG A 170 21.98 -25.23 -0.77
CA ARG A 170 20.70 -24.54 -0.52
C ARG A 170 20.35 -23.57 -1.65
N GLU A 171 21.30 -22.75 -2.09
CA GLU A 171 21.09 -21.85 -3.24
C GLU A 171 20.71 -22.63 -4.51
N LYS A 172 21.36 -23.78 -4.74
CA LYS A 172 21.02 -24.68 -5.85
C LYS A 172 19.61 -25.28 -5.70
N ALA A 173 19.22 -25.70 -4.49
CA ALA A 173 17.88 -26.21 -4.22
C ALA A 173 16.82 -25.11 -4.40
N THR A 174 17.07 -23.90 -3.90
CA THR A 174 16.25 -22.70 -4.10
C THR A 174 16.06 -22.40 -5.57
N SER A 175 17.16 -22.35 -6.35
CA SER A 175 17.10 -22.11 -7.80
C SER A 175 16.25 -23.17 -8.50
N LYS A 176 16.43 -24.45 -8.17
CA LYS A 176 15.61 -25.54 -8.73
C LYS A 176 14.14 -25.40 -8.37
N LEU A 177 13.83 -25.12 -7.10
CA LEU A 177 12.45 -24.94 -6.65
C LEU A 177 11.77 -23.82 -7.43
N LEU A 178 12.40 -22.65 -7.53
CA LEU A 178 11.79 -21.47 -8.12
C LEU A 178 11.71 -21.56 -9.65
N PHE A 179 12.79 -21.94 -10.32
CA PHE A 179 12.88 -21.84 -11.78
C PHE A 179 12.57 -23.14 -12.52
N GLU A 180 12.85 -24.32 -11.94
CA GLU A 180 12.57 -25.60 -12.59
C GLU A 180 11.21 -26.18 -12.18
N LYS A 181 10.88 -26.14 -10.89
CA LYS A 181 9.64 -26.73 -10.35
C LYS A 181 8.46 -25.75 -10.40
N LEU A 182 8.62 -24.56 -9.81
CA LEU A 182 7.57 -23.54 -9.76
C LEU A 182 7.50 -22.69 -11.03
N LYS A 183 8.55 -22.73 -11.87
CA LYS A 183 8.65 -22.03 -13.17
C LYS A 183 8.16 -20.59 -13.10
N ILE A 184 8.65 -19.85 -12.11
CA ILE A 184 8.13 -18.52 -11.83
C ILE A 184 8.42 -17.53 -12.96
N ILE A 185 7.45 -16.67 -13.28
CA ILE A 185 7.58 -15.62 -14.30
C ILE A 185 7.07 -14.31 -13.71
N LYS A 186 7.87 -13.24 -13.82
CA LYS A 186 7.49 -11.93 -13.29
C LYS A 186 6.30 -11.36 -14.05
N ILE A 187 5.34 -10.81 -13.31
CA ILE A 187 4.09 -10.28 -13.86
C ILE A 187 3.66 -8.98 -13.19
N ASN A 188 2.76 -8.26 -13.85
CA ASN A 188 1.88 -7.30 -13.18
C ASN A 188 0.63 -8.07 -12.69
N PRO A 189 0.37 -8.14 -11.37
CA PRO A 189 -0.73 -8.93 -10.82
C PRO A 189 -2.11 -8.27 -11.05
N MET A 190 -2.16 -6.97 -11.35
CA MET A 190 -3.42 -6.19 -11.38
C MET A 190 -4.43 -6.72 -12.38
N LYS A 191 -3.96 -7.30 -13.49
CA LYS A 191 -4.83 -7.87 -14.54
C LYS A 191 -5.53 -9.17 -14.12
N TYR A 192 -5.08 -9.81 -13.04
CA TYR A 192 -5.61 -11.08 -12.53
C TYR A 192 -6.52 -10.87 -11.31
N ILE A 193 -6.77 -9.63 -10.90
CA ILE A 193 -7.58 -9.32 -9.73
C ILE A 193 -9.05 -9.59 -10.01
N ASN A 194 -9.65 -10.42 -9.17
CA ASN A 194 -11.08 -10.71 -9.16
C ASN A 194 -11.72 -10.28 -7.85
N ILE A 195 -12.95 -9.77 -7.93
CA ILE A 195 -13.77 -9.35 -6.78
C ILE A 195 -14.88 -10.36 -6.58
N ASN A 196 -14.95 -10.94 -5.39
CA ASN A 196 -15.94 -11.91 -5.00
C ASN A 196 -16.93 -11.27 -4.01
N PHE A 197 -18.14 -11.00 -4.51
CA PHE A 197 -19.25 -10.54 -3.70
C PHE A 197 -19.94 -11.76 -3.07
N ASN A 198 -19.56 -12.14 -1.85
CA ASN A 198 -20.24 -13.25 -1.18
C ASN A 198 -21.57 -12.79 -0.54
N ASN A 199 -22.56 -13.69 -0.54
CA ASN A 199 -23.92 -13.42 -0.03
C ASN A 199 -23.98 -13.16 1.49
N PHE A 200 -22.87 -13.30 2.21
CA PHE A 200 -22.79 -13.18 3.67
C PHE A 200 -22.19 -11.85 4.14
N GLY A 201 -22.03 -10.88 3.23
CA GLY A 201 -21.75 -9.47 3.55
C GLY A 201 -20.28 -9.06 3.61
N ASN A 202 -19.32 -9.97 3.40
CA ASN A 202 -17.91 -9.59 3.25
C ASN A 202 -17.56 -9.55 1.77
N ILE A 203 -16.90 -8.52 1.28
CA ILE A 203 -16.42 -8.52 -0.12
C ILE A 203 -14.97 -8.98 -0.09
N THR A 204 -14.63 -10.01 -0.85
CA THR A 204 -13.24 -10.46 -0.92
C THR A 204 -12.64 -10.17 -2.28
N ALA A 205 -11.35 -9.97 -2.32
CA ALA A 205 -10.61 -9.80 -3.56
C ALA A 205 -9.30 -10.58 -3.51
N GLY A 206 -8.89 -11.04 -4.68
CA GLY A 206 -7.66 -11.80 -4.87
C GLY A 206 -7.52 -12.18 -6.32
N PHE A 207 -6.84 -13.29 -6.56
CA PHE A 207 -6.43 -13.70 -7.89
C PHE A 207 -7.17 -14.95 -8.35
N ASP A 208 -7.37 -15.08 -9.65
CA ASP A 208 -7.92 -16.28 -10.30
C ASP A 208 -6.95 -17.48 -10.28
N LYS A 209 -5.68 -17.22 -9.96
CA LYS A 209 -4.61 -18.20 -9.79
C LYS A 209 -3.67 -17.80 -8.65
N PRO A 210 -2.92 -18.75 -8.06
CA PRO A 210 -1.90 -18.41 -7.07
C PRO A 210 -0.82 -17.51 -7.66
N ILE A 211 -0.44 -16.46 -6.92
CA ILE A 211 0.65 -15.55 -7.27
C ILE A 211 1.71 -15.60 -6.17
N LEU A 212 2.97 -15.75 -6.55
CA LEU A 212 4.10 -15.62 -5.65
C LEU A 212 4.48 -14.15 -5.54
N PHE A 213 4.42 -13.60 -4.33
CA PHE A 213 4.94 -12.28 -4.02
C PHE A 213 6.28 -12.43 -3.30
N VAL A 214 7.38 -12.16 -4.01
CA VAL A 214 8.73 -12.12 -3.42
C VAL A 214 8.85 -10.84 -2.61
N THR A 215 9.17 -10.98 -1.32
CA THR A 215 9.26 -9.87 -0.36
C THR A 215 10.72 -9.52 -0.05
N TYR A 216 10.95 -8.54 0.83
CA TYR A 216 12.28 -8.19 1.31
C TYR A 216 12.95 -9.34 2.08
N GLY A 217 14.27 -9.29 2.15
CA GLY A 217 15.09 -10.24 2.90
C GLY A 217 15.34 -11.56 2.16
N LEU A 218 16.30 -12.32 2.69
CA LEU A 218 16.76 -13.56 2.06
C LEU A 218 15.66 -14.62 2.04
N TRP A 219 15.35 -15.11 0.83
CA TRP A 219 14.52 -16.29 0.59
C TRP A 219 13.10 -16.25 1.16
N ASN A 220 12.51 -15.06 1.26
CA ASN A 220 11.17 -14.85 1.80
C ASN A 220 10.17 -14.47 0.70
N SER A 221 8.97 -15.05 0.79
CA SER A 221 7.86 -14.70 -0.08
C SER A 221 6.52 -14.99 0.57
N LYS A 222 5.45 -14.61 -0.13
CA LYS A 222 4.08 -14.96 0.21
C LYS A 222 3.39 -15.55 -1.02
N ILE A 223 2.55 -16.55 -0.81
CA ILE A 223 1.61 -17.02 -1.83
C ILE A 223 0.27 -16.34 -1.61
N LEU A 224 -0.18 -15.69 -2.66
CA LEU A 224 -1.37 -14.87 -2.74
C LEU A 224 -2.45 -15.64 -3.52
N LEU A 225 -3.65 -15.74 -2.95
CA LEU A 225 -4.76 -16.54 -3.48
C LEU A 225 -5.96 -15.65 -3.87
N ASP A 226 -7.18 -16.18 -3.81
CA ASP A 226 -8.44 -15.53 -4.19
C ASP A 226 -9.07 -14.65 -3.09
N ASN A 227 -8.44 -14.58 -1.92
CA ASN A 227 -8.94 -13.86 -0.74
C ASN A 227 -7.86 -13.06 0.01
N VAL A 228 -6.93 -12.46 -0.74
CA VAL A 228 -5.82 -11.65 -0.19
C VAL A 228 -6.26 -10.31 0.40
N ALA A 229 -7.49 -9.89 0.09
CA ALA A 229 -8.14 -8.72 0.62
C ALA A 229 -9.58 -9.03 1.04
N ILE A 230 -9.97 -8.51 2.19
CA ILE A 230 -11.33 -8.58 2.72
C ILE A 230 -11.78 -7.15 2.98
N PHE A 231 -12.94 -6.79 2.44
CA PHE A 231 -13.54 -5.48 2.58
C PHE A 231 -14.81 -5.53 3.43
N GLU A 232 -14.91 -4.56 4.33
CA GLU A 232 -16.06 -4.37 5.23
C GLU A 232 -16.22 -2.88 5.55
N ASN A 233 -17.43 -2.34 5.39
CA ASN A 233 -17.77 -0.95 5.70
C ASN A 233 -16.77 0.07 5.11
N ASP A 234 -16.47 -0.06 3.81
CA ASP A 234 -15.52 0.79 3.06
C ASP A 234 -14.09 0.77 3.60
N LYS A 235 -13.70 -0.36 4.19
CA LYS A 235 -12.34 -0.60 4.67
C LYS A 235 -11.80 -1.93 4.17
N LEU A 236 -10.52 -1.97 3.86
CA LEU A 236 -9.76 -3.21 3.82
C LEU A 236 -9.46 -3.63 5.27
N VAL A 237 -9.87 -4.84 5.65
CA VAL A 237 -9.85 -5.35 7.04
C VAL A 237 -9.03 -6.64 7.21
N GLY A 238 -8.27 -7.04 6.20
CA GLY A 238 -7.41 -8.22 6.24
C GLY A 238 -7.40 -9.01 4.94
N GLY A 239 -7.03 -10.28 5.03
CA GLY A 239 -6.91 -11.20 3.90
C GLY A 239 -5.88 -12.31 4.17
N TYR A 240 -6.01 -13.42 3.46
CA TYR A 240 -5.10 -14.54 3.59
C TYR A 240 -3.84 -14.34 2.76
N LYS A 241 -2.68 -14.65 3.36
CA LYS A 241 -1.38 -14.70 2.67
C LYS A 241 -0.62 -15.86 3.29
N PHE A 242 -0.25 -16.84 2.49
CA PHE A 242 0.56 -17.96 2.98
C PHE A 242 2.02 -17.53 2.96
N TYR A 243 2.70 -17.57 4.11
CA TYR A 243 4.13 -17.27 4.17
C TYR A 243 4.91 -18.43 3.54
N PHE A 244 5.86 -18.12 2.67
CA PHE A 244 6.65 -19.12 1.97
C PHE A 244 8.14 -18.78 2.05
N ASP A 245 8.82 -19.46 2.99
CA ASP A 245 10.27 -19.42 3.14
C ASP A 245 10.88 -20.57 2.32
N TYR A 246 11.58 -20.23 1.24
CA TYR A 246 12.20 -21.21 0.35
C TYR A 246 13.71 -21.33 0.59
N SER A 247 14.19 -20.96 1.78
CA SER A 247 15.61 -20.98 2.12
C SER A 247 16.17 -22.39 2.33
N PHE A 248 15.32 -23.38 2.59
CA PHE A 248 15.72 -24.71 3.06
C PHE A 248 16.62 -24.66 4.32
N SER A 249 16.42 -23.65 5.18
CA SER A 249 17.22 -23.49 6.39
C SER A 249 16.99 -24.62 7.37
N LYS A 250 18.07 -25.25 7.85
CA LYS A 250 18.02 -26.19 8.98
C LYS A 250 17.61 -25.52 10.29
N TYR A 251 17.76 -24.20 10.37
CA TYR A 251 17.46 -23.40 11.56
C TYR A 251 16.11 -22.68 11.47
N ASN A 252 15.59 -22.43 10.27
CA ASN A 252 14.24 -21.92 10.07
C ASN A 252 13.31 -23.05 9.66
N ASN A 253 12.57 -23.54 10.65
CA ASN A 253 11.76 -24.73 10.50
C ASN A 253 10.36 -24.44 9.96
N PHE A 254 10.01 -23.19 9.62
CA PHE A 254 8.63 -22.83 9.31
C PHE A 254 7.98 -23.70 8.22
N MET A 255 8.58 -23.78 7.03
CA MET A 255 8.01 -24.56 5.93
C MET A 255 8.05 -26.06 6.18
N ARG A 256 9.17 -26.55 6.72
CA ARG A 256 9.33 -27.94 7.12
C ARG A 256 8.24 -28.33 8.11
N ASP A 257 8.05 -27.55 9.16
CA ASP A 257 7.09 -27.84 10.22
C ASP A 257 5.66 -27.87 9.70
N ILE A 258 5.30 -26.98 8.77
CA ILE A 258 3.98 -27.03 8.11
C ILE A 258 3.83 -28.32 7.29
N PHE A 259 4.85 -28.73 6.54
CA PHE A 259 4.74 -29.85 5.60
C PHE A 259 4.94 -31.25 6.21
N TYR A 260 5.64 -31.36 7.34
CA TYR A 260 5.74 -32.60 8.11
C TYR A 260 4.52 -32.81 9.03
N ASP A 261 3.93 -31.72 9.55
CA ASP A 261 2.80 -31.78 10.47
C ASP A 261 1.48 -31.65 9.70
N LYS A 262 0.77 -32.78 9.55
CA LYS A 262 -0.52 -32.83 8.85
C LYS A 262 -1.58 -31.91 9.48
N GLU A 263 -1.51 -31.62 10.78
CA GLU A 263 -2.46 -30.72 11.43
C GLU A 263 -2.18 -29.27 11.04
N LYS A 264 -0.91 -28.86 10.96
CA LYS A 264 -0.52 -27.52 10.48
C LYS A 264 -0.83 -27.32 9.00
N GLU A 265 -0.55 -28.32 8.16
CA GLU A 265 -0.93 -28.31 6.74
C GLU A 265 -2.44 -28.12 6.58
N LYS A 266 -3.24 -28.92 7.31
CA LYS A 266 -4.70 -28.83 7.31
C LYS A 266 -5.17 -27.45 7.80
N TYR A 267 -4.55 -26.92 8.86
CA TYR A 267 -4.85 -25.60 9.39
C TYR A 267 -4.64 -24.50 8.34
N GLU A 268 -3.52 -24.52 7.63
CA GLU A 268 -3.25 -23.54 6.56
C GLU A 268 -4.26 -23.64 5.41
N LEU A 269 -4.63 -24.86 5.01
CA LEU A 269 -5.64 -25.08 3.97
C LEU A 269 -7.05 -24.65 4.40
N GLU A 270 -7.43 -24.86 5.66
CA GLU A 270 -8.71 -24.38 6.19
C GLU A 270 -8.70 -22.85 6.29
N LYS A 271 -7.63 -22.27 6.82
CA LYS A 271 -7.46 -20.82 6.94
C LYS A 271 -7.47 -20.13 5.58
N SER A 272 -6.89 -20.75 4.55
CA SER A 272 -6.94 -20.22 3.18
C SER A 272 -8.36 -20.13 2.61
N LYS A 273 -9.33 -20.84 3.19
CA LYS A 273 -10.75 -20.83 2.77
C LYS A 273 -11.64 -19.98 3.69
N LEU A 274 -11.19 -19.70 4.92
CA LEU A 274 -12.00 -19.05 5.96
C LEU A 274 -11.79 -17.53 6.00
N VAL A 275 -12.72 -16.77 5.40
CA VAL A 275 -12.67 -15.29 5.39
C VAL A 275 -12.66 -14.68 6.80
N LYS A 276 -13.47 -15.22 7.73
CA LYS A 276 -13.60 -14.65 9.08
C LYS A 276 -12.31 -14.72 9.90
N SER A 277 -11.51 -15.77 9.76
CA SER A 277 -10.23 -15.93 10.49
C SER A 277 -9.12 -15.05 9.92
N ASN A 278 -9.32 -14.46 8.75
CA ASN A 278 -8.34 -13.63 8.06
C ASN A 278 -8.60 -12.13 8.22
N LYS A 279 -9.60 -11.74 9.02
CA LYS A 279 -9.77 -10.35 9.47
C LYS A 279 -8.66 -10.04 10.48
N SER A 280 -7.63 -9.34 10.01
CA SER A 280 -6.45 -8.92 10.78
C SER A 280 -5.96 -7.58 10.24
N TYR A 281 -4.94 -6.98 10.85
CA TYR A 281 -4.31 -5.78 10.29
C TYR A 281 -4.00 -6.00 8.79
N PRO A 282 -4.43 -5.11 7.90
CA PRO A 282 -4.64 -3.68 8.16
C PRO A 282 -6.13 -3.26 8.21
N ASN A 283 -6.40 -2.11 8.83
CA ASN A 283 -7.72 -1.47 8.87
C ASN A 283 -7.68 -0.17 8.05
N VAL A 284 -7.65 -0.32 6.72
CA VAL A 284 -7.38 0.79 5.77
C VAL A 284 -8.68 1.33 5.23
N LYS A 285 -8.93 2.64 5.39
CA LYS A 285 -10.11 3.29 4.83
C LYS A 285 -9.97 3.51 3.32
N ILE A 286 -11.09 3.44 2.62
CA ILE A 286 -11.20 3.67 1.18
C ILE A 286 -12.08 4.91 0.97
N ASP A 287 -11.67 5.81 0.08
CA ASP A 287 -12.52 6.94 -0.33
C ASP A 287 -13.44 6.54 -1.49
N ASN A 288 -14.39 7.41 -1.84
CA ASN A 288 -15.35 7.12 -2.92
C ASN A 288 -14.71 6.94 -4.31
N CYS A 289 -13.44 7.30 -4.49
CA CYS A 289 -12.69 7.13 -5.72
C CYS A 289 -11.86 5.84 -5.75
N GLY A 290 -11.88 5.05 -4.67
CA GLY A 290 -11.12 3.83 -4.51
C GLY A 290 -9.70 4.05 -4.01
N ASN A 291 -9.34 5.29 -3.60
CA ASN A 291 -8.03 5.51 -3.02
C ASN A 291 -8.00 5.05 -1.56
N ILE A 292 -6.84 4.65 -1.07
CA ILE A 292 -6.69 4.10 0.28
C ILE A 292 -5.89 4.99 1.23
N ASN A 293 -6.36 5.10 2.48
CA ASN A 293 -5.65 5.80 3.56
C ASN A 293 -4.51 4.93 4.12
N TYR A 294 -3.43 4.83 3.36
CA TYR A 294 -2.31 3.97 3.68
C TYR A 294 -1.00 4.75 3.55
N ASP A 295 -0.36 5.00 4.69
CA ASP A 295 0.83 5.82 4.82
C ASP A 295 2.10 4.96 4.71
N ILE A 296 2.74 5.05 3.55
CA ILE A 296 3.92 4.26 3.21
C ILE A 296 5.10 4.56 4.15
N GLU A 297 5.28 5.82 4.56
CA GLU A 297 6.42 6.22 5.39
C GLU A 297 6.25 5.69 6.81
N ASN A 298 5.06 5.87 7.39
CA ASN A 298 4.75 5.32 8.71
C ASN A 298 4.81 3.80 8.72
N GLU A 299 4.28 3.12 7.69
CA GLU A 299 4.34 1.66 7.59
C GLU A 299 5.77 1.15 7.40
N PHE A 300 6.60 1.86 6.63
CA PHE A 300 8.03 1.56 6.51
C PHE A 300 8.75 1.71 7.86
N ILE A 301 8.52 2.81 8.59
CA ILE A 301 9.12 3.05 9.91
C ILE A 301 8.70 1.96 10.90
N MET A 302 7.40 1.65 10.98
CA MET A 302 6.90 0.57 11.84
C MET A 302 7.49 -0.78 11.45
N ALA A 303 7.58 -1.10 10.15
CA ALA A 303 8.15 -2.35 9.68
C ALA A 303 9.65 -2.45 9.96
N ARG A 304 10.39 -1.34 9.87
CA ARG A 304 11.81 -1.23 10.25
C ARG A 304 11.98 -1.45 11.74
N GLU A 305 11.21 -0.76 12.57
CA GLU A 305 11.35 -0.77 14.03
C GLU A 305 10.88 -2.09 14.65
N ALA A 306 9.78 -2.68 14.15
CA ALA A 306 9.25 -3.95 14.64
C ALA A 306 10.12 -5.17 14.26
N LYS A 307 11.04 -5.02 13.29
CA LYS A 307 11.82 -6.14 12.73
C LYS A 307 13.32 -6.07 13.04
N GLY A 308 13.68 -5.26 14.03
CA GLY A 308 15.03 -5.15 14.58
C GLY A 308 15.93 -4.26 13.74
N GLY A 309 16.33 -3.14 14.34
CA GLY A 309 17.68 -2.59 14.15
C GLY A 309 18.72 -3.63 14.56
#